data_AF-A0A1G7Y385-F1
#
_entry.id   AF-A0A1G7Y385-F1
#
_cell.length_a   1.000
_cell.length_b   1.000
_cell.length_c   1.000
_cell.angle_alpha   90.00
_cell.angle_beta   90.00
_cell.angle_gamma   90.00
#
_symmetry.space_group_name_H-M   'P 1'
#
loop_
_entity.id
_entity.type
_entity.pdbx_description
1 polymer ?
#
loop_
_entity_poly.entity_id
_entity_poly.type
_entity_poly.pdbx_seq_one_letter_code
_entity_poly.pdbx_strand_id
1 'polypeptide(L)'
;MEPRLCAFHEVFRSPVRNVDPSLPLAGVPIAVKRGERRSHREALTALGCVPIGLTTTPDGSTPWQTWGRNSRGVTRNPWNPDRTPGGSSAGSAVAVAAGVVPLATGVDGAGSIRIPAAWCGVLGLKTTSSERAAVGVFTRDVDLLATYLGVSGTGEPTAVWSNDLGFAEVDDEQVEIAWRAAAPLRPRPVPLVLRDPAEDWYAHRCGPNPALDELFETTDLLLTPATPGPPHGHDGPGARVNTALTWAFNLSGHPAISIPAGFDSAGLPVGLQAVARHGREADLVAAARAVLGTTSPPLASIG
;
A
#
# COMPACT_ATOMS: atom_id res chain seq x y z
N MET A 1 -19.75 -8.20 -7.97
CA MET A 1 -19.02 -7.98 -6.71
C MET A 1 -18.89 -6.48 -6.41
N GLU A 2 -18.24 -5.71 -7.29
CA GLU A 2 -17.94 -4.29 -7.04
C GLU A 2 -19.14 -3.37 -6.68
N PRO A 3 -20.31 -3.40 -7.33
CA PRO A 3 -21.40 -2.49 -6.96
C PRO A 3 -21.81 -2.55 -5.48
N ARG A 4 -21.56 -3.69 -4.80
CA ARG A 4 -21.76 -3.90 -3.35
C ARG A 4 -20.60 -3.39 -2.49
N LEU A 5 -19.38 -3.42 -3.00
CA LEU A 5 -18.17 -3.00 -2.28
C LEU A 5 -17.94 -1.48 -2.31
N CYS A 6 -18.61 -0.78 -3.23
CA CYS A 6 -18.57 0.67 -3.33
C CYS A 6 -17.14 1.22 -3.48
N ALA A 7 -16.31 0.59 -4.33
CA ALA A 7 -14.95 1.04 -4.62
C ALA A 7 -14.90 2.25 -5.56
N PHE A 8 -15.90 2.43 -6.43
CA PHE A 8 -15.96 3.59 -7.34
C PHE A 8 -16.90 4.69 -6.85
N HIS A 9 -16.40 5.92 -6.85
CA HIS A 9 -17.20 7.14 -6.74
C HIS A 9 -17.89 7.45 -8.07
N GLU A 10 -17.14 7.34 -9.16
CA GLU A 10 -17.60 7.59 -10.53
C GLU A 10 -16.97 6.56 -11.49
N VAL A 11 -17.73 6.07 -12.46
CA VAL A 11 -17.23 5.24 -13.57
C VAL A 11 -17.41 6.01 -14.86
N PHE A 12 -16.36 6.11 -15.68
CA PHE A 12 -16.37 6.88 -16.91
C PHE A 12 -17.13 6.13 -18.01
N ARG A 13 -18.07 6.81 -18.67
CA ARG A 13 -18.96 6.20 -19.68
C ARG A 13 -18.24 5.83 -20.99
N SER A 14 -17.17 6.56 -21.32
CA SER A 14 -16.36 6.35 -22.53
C SER A 14 -14.88 6.55 -22.18
N PRO A 15 -14.20 5.52 -21.65
CA PRO A 15 -12.75 5.60 -21.45
C PRO A 15 -12.08 5.83 -22.82
N VAL A 16 -11.07 6.71 -22.87
CA VAL A 16 -10.38 7.16 -24.11
C VAL A 16 -9.93 5.96 -24.95
N ARG A 17 -10.17 5.99 -26.28
CA ARG A 17 -10.10 4.80 -27.14
C ARG A 17 -8.93 4.73 -28.13
N ASN A 18 -8.04 5.72 -28.16
CA ASN A 18 -6.84 5.68 -29.02
C ASN A 18 -5.60 5.63 -28.15
N VAL A 19 -5.13 4.41 -27.84
CA VAL A 19 -3.87 4.15 -27.15
C VAL A 19 -2.88 3.61 -28.16
N ASP A 20 -1.66 4.15 -28.16
CA ASP A 20 -0.56 3.61 -28.96
C ASP A 20 -0.21 2.19 -28.46
N PRO A 21 -0.34 1.15 -29.30
CA PRO A 21 -0.10 -0.23 -28.89
C PRO A 21 1.37 -0.54 -28.58
N SER A 22 2.31 0.35 -28.92
CA SER A 22 3.74 0.18 -28.59
C SER A 22 4.08 0.56 -27.15
N LEU A 23 3.16 1.23 -26.44
CA LEU A 23 3.39 1.66 -25.06
C LEU A 23 3.39 0.47 -24.09
N PRO A 24 4.22 0.51 -23.03
CA PRO A 24 4.45 -0.63 -22.16
C PRO A 24 3.21 -1.08 -21.37
N LEU A 25 2.25 -0.18 -21.15
CA LEU A 25 0.98 -0.46 -20.46
C LEU A 25 -0.23 -0.18 -21.37
N ALA A 26 -0.06 -0.33 -22.69
CA ALA A 26 -1.09 -0.05 -23.67
C ALA A 26 -2.41 -0.76 -23.35
N GLY A 27 -3.48 0.03 -23.13
CA GLY A 27 -4.83 -0.47 -22.91
C GLY A 27 -5.11 -0.99 -21.51
N VAL A 28 -4.12 -0.97 -20.59
CA VAL A 28 -4.31 -1.43 -19.20
C VAL A 28 -5.35 -0.56 -18.50
N PRO A 29 -6.51 -1.10 -18.09
CA PRO A 29 -7.53 -0.31 -17.41
C PRO A 29 -7.08 0.03 -15.99
N ILE A 30 -7.20 1.29 -15.59
CA ILE A 30 -6.80 1.73 -14.25
C ILE A 30 -7.93 2.42 -13.49
N ALA A 31 -7.98 2.17 -12.20
CA ALA A 31 -8.81 2.95 -11.28
C ALA A 31 -7.98 4.12 -10.72
N VAL A 32 -8.58 5.31 -10.65
CA VAL A 32 -7.88 6.55 -10.30
C VAL A 32 -8.36 7.01 -8.93
N LYS A 33 -7.47 7.18 -7.95
CA LYS A 33 -7.84 7.74 -6.65
C LYS A 33 -8.44 9.14 -6.81
N ARG A 34 -9.64 9.34 -6.28
CA ARG A 34 -10.25 10.68 -6.22
C ARG A 34 -9.35 11.63 -5.42
N GLY A 35 -9.06 12.80 -5.99
CA GLY A 35 -8.17 13.78 -5.37
C GLY A 35 -6.67 13.46 -5.47
N GLU A 36 -6.26 12.52 -6.33
CA GLU A 36 -4.84 12.33 -6.63
C GLU A 36 -4.20 13.47 -7.42
N ARG A 37 -2.87 13.45 -7.53
CA ARG A 37 -2.12 14.42 -8.35
C ARG A 37 -2.37 14.17 -9.83
N ARG A 38 -2.77 15.23 -10.54
CA ARG A 38 -3.00 15.20 -12.00
C ARG A 38 -1.80 14.65 -12.78
N SER A 39 -0.59 15.04 -12.39
CA SER A 39 0.66 14.60 -13.03
C SER A 39 0.90 13.10 -12.95
N HIS A 40 0.52 12.45 -11.84
CA HIS A 40 0.68 11.00 -11.68
C HIS A 40 -0.23 10.23 -12.64
N ARG A 41 -1.50 10.65 -12.75
CA ARG A 41 -2.45 10.09 -13.72
C ARG A 41 -1.98 10.31 -15.16
N GLU A 42 -1.46 11.50 -15.47
CA GLU A 42 -0.94 11.82 -16.80
C GLU A 42 0.29 10.95 -17.15
N ALA A 43 1.18 10.70 -16.20
CA ALA A 43 2.32 9.79 -16.39
C ALA A 43 1.88 8.36 -16.73
N LEU A 44 0.89 7.81 -16.02
CA LEU A 44 0.34 6.48 -16.32
C LEU A 44 -0.36 6.44 -17.68
N THR A 45 -1.09 7.50 -18.04
CA THR A 45 -1.73 7.61 -19.35
C THR A 45 -0.69 7.66 -20.47
N ALA A 46 0.45 8.33 -20.24
CA ALA A 46 1.58 8.35 -21.16
C ALA A 46 2.26 6.98 -21.32
N LEU A 47 2.13 6.09 -20.34
CA LEU A 47 2.54 4.68 -20.46
C LEU A 47 1.49 3.80 -21.15
N GLY A 48 0.33 4.36 -21.53
CA GLY A 48 -0.73 3.66 -22.25
C GLY A 48 -1.91 3.19 -21.39
N CYS A 49 -1.91 3.48 -20.08
CA CYS A 49 -3.02 3.13 -19.20
C CYS A 49 -4.30 3.88 -19.58
N VAL A 50 -5.44 3.24 -19.34
CA VAL A 50 -6.78 3.76 -19.63
C VAL A 50 -7.56 3.96 -18.32
N PRO A 51 -7.68 5.19 -17.80
CA PRO A 51 -8.54 5.48 -16.65
C PRO A 51 -9.99 5.07 -16.91
N ILE A 52 -10.58 4.28 -16.01
CA ILE A 52 -11.98 3.83 -16.12
C ILE A 52 -12.93 4.49 -15.12
N GLY A 53 -12.41 5.18 -14.10
CA GLY A 53 -13.23 5.83 -13.10
C GLY A 53 -12.43 6.35 -11.91
N LEU A 54 -13.12 7.13 -11.07
CA LEU A 54 -12.59 7.65 -9.81
C LEU A 54 -13.00 6.74 -8.65
N THR A 55 -12.03 6.30 -7.85
CA THR A 55 -12.28 5.47 -6.68
C THR A 55 -12.73 6.30 -5.49
N THR A 56 -13.43 5.65 -4.56
CA THR A 56 -13.88 6.27 -3.31
C THR A 56 -12.70 6.57 -2.39
N THR A 57 -12.82 7.71 -1.72
CA THR A 57 -11.94 8.17 -0.64
C THR A 57 -12.80 8.61 0.54
N PRO A 58 -12.23 8.72 1.75
CA PRO A 58 -12.89 9.36 2.89
C PRO A 58 -13.44 10.73 2.50
N ASP A 59 -14.62 11.07 3.03
CA ASP A 59 -15.33 12.34 2.80
C ASP A 59 -15.15 13.33 3.95
N GLY A 60 -14.30 13.00 4.93
CA GLY A 60 -14.07 13.80 6.13
C GLY A 60 -15.08 13.58 7.26
N SER A 61 -16.05 12.67 7.08
CA SER A 61 -17.04 12.35 8.13
C SER A 61 -16.45 11.67 9.37
N THR A 62 -15.23 11.14 9.28
CA THR A 62 -14.52 10.49 10.39
C THR A 62 -13.06 10.92 10.45
N PRO A 63 -12.47 11.04 11.66
CA PRO A 63 -11.08 11.44 11.81
C PRO A 63 -10.09 10.34 11.36
N TRP A 64 -10.46 9.07 11.47
CA TRP A 64 -9.58 7.93 11.14
C TRP A 64 -9.44 7.67 9.63
N GLN A 65 -10.38 8.12 8.80
CA GLN A 65 -10.25 8.11 7.34
C GLN A 65 -9.90 6.74 6.72
N THR A 66 -10.36 5.64 7.34
CA THR A 66 -10.01 4.28 6.93
C THR A 66 -10.99 3.63 5.97
N TRP A 67 -11.98 4.35 5.46
CA TRP A 67 -12.88 3.87 4.40
C TRP A 67 -13.40 5.06 3.58
N GLY A 68 -13.76 4.79 2.32
CA GLY A 68 -14.39 5.79 1.44
C GLY A 68 -15.90 5.73 1.46
N ARG A 69 -16.55 6.65 0.74
CA ARG A 69 -18.01 6.68 0.61
C ARG A 69 -18.46 7.11 -0.78
N ASN A 70 -19.57 6.55 -1.25
CA ASN A 70 -20.34 7.05 -2.38
C ASN A 70 -21.85 7.06 -2.04
N SER A 71 -22.70 7.35 -3.02
CA SER A 71 -24.16 7.40 -2.83
C SER A 71 -24.81 6.06 -2.44
N ARG A 72 -24.11 4.94 -2.64
CA ARG A 72 -24.58 3.59 -2.28
C ARG A 72 -24.15 3.16 -0.88
N GLY A 73 -23.13 3.80 -0.30
CA GLY A 73 -22.68 3.50 1.06
C GLY A 73 -21.17 3.66 1.24
N VAL A 74 -20.69 3.10 2.35
CA VAL A 74 -19.26 3.02 2.69
C VAL A 74 -18.58 1.99 1.80
N THR A 75 -17.31 2.23 1.49
CA THR A 75 -16.46 1.23 0.84
C THR A 75 -16.19 0.09 1.81
N ARG A 76 -16.38 -1.15 1.34
CA ARG A 76 -16.30 -2.36 2.15
C ARG A 76 -15.08 -3.18 1.81
N ASN A 77 -14.51 -3.84 2.81
CA ASN A 77 -13.41 -4.78 2.60
C ASN A 77 -13.93 -5.98 1.78
N PRO A 78 -13.21 -6.39 0.71
CA PRO A 78 -13.67 -7.45 -0.17
C PRO A 78 -13.56 -8.85 0.46
N TRP A 79 -12.82 -9.01 1.55
CA TRP A 79 -12.71 -10.26 2.33
C TRP A 79 -13.78 -10.39 3.40
N ASN A 80 -14.20 -9.26 3.99
CA ASN A 80 -15.28 -9.21 4.96
C ASN A 80 -16.02 -7.86 4.88
N PRO A 81 -17.26 -7.81 4.37
CA PRO A 81 -17.99 -6.56 4.18
C PRO A 81 -18.24 -5.74 5.45
N ASP A 82 -18.17 -6.35 6.64
CA ASP A 82 -18.33 -5.69 7.95
C ASP A 82 -17.02 -5.10 8.49
N ARG A 83 -15.95 -5.17 7.69
CA ARG A 83 -14.64 -4.60 7.98
C ARG A 83 -14.29 -3.49 7.01
N THR A 84 -13.43 -2.62 7.49
CA THR A 84 -12.89 -1.52 6.71
C THR A 84 -11.85 -2.03 5.69
N PRO A 85 -11.81 -1.51 4.45
CA PRO A 85 -10.75 -1.82 3.50
C PRO A 85 -9.45 -1.05 3.79
N GLY A 86 -9.47 -0.09 4.71
CA GLY A 86 -8.37 0.85 4.94
C GLY A 86 -8.50 2.09 4.07
N GLY A 87 -7.67 3.09 4.34
CA GLY A 87 -7.75 4.37 3.65
C GLY A 87 -6.51 5.22 3.85
N SER A 88 -6.42 6.38 3.20
CA SER A 88 -7.50 7.04 2.46
C SER A 88 -7.75 6.54 1.02
N SER A 89 -6.89 5.67 0.46
CA SER A 89 -7.06 5.14 -0.91
C SER A 89 -7.98 3.90 -0.95
N ALA A 90 -9.10 3.95 -0.23
CA ALA A 90 -9.97 2.80 0.03
C ALA A 90 -10.42 2.09 -1.25
N GLY A 91 -11.06 2.83 -2.17
CA GLY A 91 -11.59 2.23 -3.38
C GLY A 91 -10.51 1.70 -4.33
N SER A 92 -9.30 2.27 -4.33
CA SER A 92 -8.20 1.77 -5.16
C SER A 92 -7.76 0.36 -4.76
N ALA A 93 -7.59 0.11 -3.47
CA ALA A 93 -7.23 -1.22 -2.98
C ALA A 93 -8.34 -2.24 -3.26
N VAL A 94 -9.60 -1.87 -3.02
CA VAL A 94 -10.75 -2.74 -3.26
C VAL A 94 -10.93 -3.07 -4.74
N ALA A 95 -10.77 -2.08 -5.63
CA ALA A 95 -10.89 -2.29 -7.07
C ALA A 95 -9.84 -3.30 -7.59
N VAL A 96 -8.62 -3.27 -7.06
CA VAL A 96 -7.57 -4.25 -7.40
C VAL A 96 -7.83 -5.60 -6.76
N ALA A 97 -8.15 -5.64 -5.47
CA ALA A 97 -8.37 -6.88 -4.71
C ALA A 97 -9.55 -7.70 -5.25
N ALA A 98 -10.63 -7.02 -5.67
CA ALA A 98 -11.80 -7.64 -6.29
C ALA A 98 -11.65 -7.92 -7.79
N GLY A 99 -10.47 -7.67 -8.38
CA GLY A 99 -10.18 -7.96 -9.79
C GLY A 99 -10.92 -7.06 -10.79
N VAL A 100 -11.34 -5.87 -10.38
CA VAL A 100 -12.01 -4.90 -11.27
C VAL A 100 -11.00 -4.26 -12.22
N VAL A 101 -9.81 -3.96 -11.71
CA VAL A 101 -8.66 -3.45 -12.49
C VAL A 101 -7.38 -4.13 -12.04
N PRO A 102 -6.39 -4.32 -12.94
CA PRO A 102 -5.07 -4.84 -12.57
C PRO A 102 -4.19 -3.81 -11.83
N LEU A 103 -4.47 -2.52 -12.01
CA LEU A 103 -3.68 -1.41 -11.46
C LEU A 103 -4.59 -0.28 -11.00
N ALA A 104 -4.31 0.30 -9.84
CA ALA A 104 -4.99 1.50 -9.36
C ALA A 104 -4.00 2.50 -8.76
N THR A 105 -4.29 3.79 -8.91
CA THR A 105 -3.45 4.85 -8.32
C THR A 105 -3.77 5.06 -6.84
N GLY A 106 -2.80 5.64 -6.12
CA GLY A 106 -2.95 6.01 -4.73
C GLY A 106 -2.11 7.24 -4.37
N VAL A 107 -2.42 7.79 -3.20
CA VAL A 107 -1.59 8.82 -2.55
C VAL A 107 -1.46 8.43 -1.09
N ASP A 108 -0.22 8.29 -0.63
CA ASP A 108 0.16 7.85 0.70
C ASP A 108 0.65 9.05 1.52
N GLY A 109 -0.14 9.49 2.50
CA GLY A 109 0.22 10.59 3.41
C GLY A 109 0.74 10.12 4.78
N ALA A 110 0.23 8.99 5.28
CA ALA A 110 0.60 8.39 6.57
C ALA A 110 0.57 6.85 6.54
N GLY A 111 0.51 6.25 5.36
CA GLY A 111 0.12 4.84 5.15
C GLY A 111 -1.06 4.65 4.19
N SER A 112 -1.57 5.72 3.58
CA SER A 112 -2.82 5.68 2.80
C SER A 112 -2.79 4.82 1.53
N ILE A 113 -1.63 4.25 1.15
CA ILE A 113 -1.52 3.16 0.17
C ILE A 113 -1.27 1.83 0.89
N ARG A 114 -0.28 1.81 1.80
CA ARG A 114 0.20 0.56 2.42
C ARG A 114 -0.80 -0.10 3.36
N ILE A 115 -1.57 0.68 4.13
CA ILE A 115 -2.61 0.19 5.03
C ILE A 115 -3.75 -0.49 4.24
N PRO A 116 -4.41 0.18 3.26
CA PRO A 116 -5.47 -0.49 2.51
C PRO A 116 -4.95 -1.65 1.64
N ALA A 117 -3.69 -1.61 1.20
CA ALA A 117 -3.07 -2.74 0.51
C ALA A 117 -2.94 -3.96 1.42
N ALA A 118 -2.43 -3.77 2.64
CA ALA A 118 -2.32 -4.83 3.65
C ALA A 118 -3.68 -5.45 3.95
N TRP A 119 -4.68 -4.62 4.26
CA TRP A 119 -6.02 -5.06 4.66
C TRP A 119 -6.88 -5.61 3.51
N CYS A 120 -6.53 -5.33 2.26
CA CYS A 120 -7.21 -5.89 1.09
C CYS A 120 -6.41 -7.05 0.44
N GLY A 121 -5.22 -7.38 0.93
CA GLY A 121 -4.42 -8.49 0.41
C GLY A 121 -3.85 -8.24 -1.00
N VAL A 122 -3.40 -7.02 -1.26
CA VAL A 122 -2.78 -6.63 -2.55
C VAL A 122 -1.44 -5.94 -2.32
N LEU A 123 -0.62 -5.78 -3.36
CA LEU A 123 0.58 -4.95 -3.30
C LEU A 123 0.17 -3.48 -3.22
N GLY A 124 0.84 -2.71 -2.39
CA GLY A 124 0.68 -1.25 -2.31
C GLY A 124 2.02 -0.57 -2.18
N LEU A 125 2.46 0.09 -3.24
CA LEU A 125 3.72 0.82 -3.29
C LEU A 125 3.53 2.30 -2.99
N LYS A 126 4.34 2.84 -2.09
CA LYS A 126 4.62 4.26 -1.93
C LYS A 126 6.01 4.56 -2.49
N THR A 127 6.11 5.47 -3.45
CA THR A 127 7.41 5.87 -4.02
C THR A 127 8.20 6.76 -3.05
N THR A 128 9.49 6.93 -3.37
CA THR A 128 10.34 7.96 -2.77
C THR A 128 9.68 9.33 -2.94
N SER A 129 9.74 10.18 -1.93
CA SER A 129 9.19 11.53 -2.03
C SER A 129 9.90 12.52 -1.11
N SER A 130 10.07 13.75 -1.59
CA SER A 130 10.44 14.90 -0.76
C SER A 130 9.22 15.55 -0.07
N GLU A 131 8.01 15.12 -0.44
CA GLU A 131 6.77 15.56 0.18
C GLU A 131 6.21 14.48 1.09
N ARG A 132 5.50 14.89 2.14
CA ARG A 132 4.76 13.96 3.03
C ARG A 132 3.80 13.04 2.27
N ALA A 133 3.13 13.61 1.26
CA ALA A 133 2.15 12.91 0.43
C ALA A 133 2.81 12.39 -0.85
N ALA A 134 3.22 11.12 -0.81
CA ALA A 134 3.84 10.42 -1.92
C ALA A 134 2.79 9.75 -2.82
N VAL A 135 3.10 9.64 -4.11
CA VAL A 135 2.27 8.89 -5.06
C VAL A 135 2.66 7.42 -5.05
N GLY A 136 1.86 6.60 -5.71
CA GLY A 136 2.15 5.19 -5.90
C GLY A 136 0.93 4.43 -6.41
N VAL A 137 1.02 3.10 -6.39
CA VAL A 137 0.05 2.23 -7.05
C VAL A 137 -0.30 0.99 -6.22
N PHE A 138 -1.46 0.43 -6.53
CA PHE A 138 -1.91 -0.88 -6.09
C PHE A 138 -1.91 -1.85 -7.25
N THR A 139 -1.47 -3.07 -7.02
CA THR A 139 -1.59 -4.16 -8.00
C THR A 139 -1.53 -5.53 -7.30
N ARG A 140 -1.83 -6.60 -8.03
CA ARG A 140 -1.58 -7.99 -7.65
C ARG A 140 -0.39 -8.58 -8.41
N ASP A 141 0.17 -7.82 -9.34
CA ASP A 141 1.13 -8.28 -10.31
C ASP A 141 2.45 -7.53 -10.11
N VAL A 142 3.48 -8.28 -9.72
CA VAL A 142 4.81 -7.72 -9.45
C VAL A 142 5.49 -7.24 -10.74
N ASP A 143 5.18 -7.85 -11.89
CA ASP A 143 5.75 -7.42 -13.17
C ASP A 143 5.08 -6.16 -13.70
N LEU A 144 3.78 -5.99 -13.43
CA LEU A 144 3.09 -4.73 -13.65
C LEU A 144 3.67 -3.61 -12.78
N LEU A 145 4.00 -3.92 -11.52
CA LEU A 145 4.69 -3.00 -10.62
C LEU A 145 6.10 -2.65 -11.13
N ALA A 146 6.84 -3.64 -11.61
CA ALA A 146 8.18 -3.45 -12.18
C ALA A 146 8.12 -2.55 -13.43
N THR A 147 7.11 -2.75 -14.28
CA THR A 147 6.87 -1.93 -15.48
C THR A 147 6.51 -0.48 -15.11
N TYR A 148 5.66 -0.29 -14.10
CA TYR A 148 5.36 1.04 -13.55
C TYR A 148 6.62 1.78 -13.09
N LEU A 149 7.56 1.08 -12.47
CA LEU A 149 8.82 1.64 -11.98
C LEU A 149 9.93 1.71 -13.05
N GLY A 150 9.73 1.13 -14.24
CA GLY A 150 10.78 0.99 -15.24
C GLY A 150 11.94 0.08 -14.81
N VAL A 151 11.66 -0.92 -13.95
CA VAL A 151 12.65 -1.85 -13.39
C VAL A 151 12.68 -3.15 -14.21
N SER A 152 13.84 -3.48 -14.78
CA SER A 152 14.03 -4.67 -15.64
C SER A 152 14.84 -5.79 -14.97
N GLY A 153 15.44 -5.55 -13.80
CA GLY A 153 16.20 -6.54 -13.03
C GLY A 153 16.06 -6.30 -11.53
N THR A 154 16.20 -7.35 -10.74
CA THR A 154 16.14 -7.29 -9.27
C THR A 154 17.40 -7.91 -8.69
N GLY A 155 18.10 -7.18 -7.83
CA GLY A 155 19.17 -7.74 -7.02
C GLY A 155 18.62 -8.63 -5.89
N GLU A 156 19.52 -9.11 -5.04
CA GLU A 156 19.17 -9.81 -3.80
C GLU A 156 19.42 -8.84 -2.63
N PRO A 157 18.43 -8.05 -2.22
CA PRO A 157 18.62 -7.06 -1.17
C PRO A 157 18.84 -7.73 0.20
N THR A 158 19.77 -7.19 0.97
CA THR A 158 19.90 -7.53 2.39
C THR A 158 18.73 -6.95 3.19
N ALA A 159 18.29 -7.68 4.21
CA ALA A 159 17.12 -7.28 5.00
C ALA A 159 17.38 -7.40 6.50
N VAL A 160 16.80 -6.46 7.25
CA VAL A 160 16.68 -6.52 8.71
C VAL A 160 15.22 -6.47 9.11
N TRP A 161 14.92 -6.88 10.33
CA TRP A 161 13.56 -6.99 10.85
C TRP A 161 13.36 -6.22 12.16
N SER A 162 12.20 -5.56 12.27
CA SER A 162 11.67 -5.01 13.52
C SER A 162 10.17 -5.32 13.63
N ASN A 163 9.73 -5.77 14.81
CA ASN A 163 8.31 -6.06 15.07
C ASN A 163 7.46 -4.79 15.06
N ASP A 164 8.01 -3.68 15.55
CA ASP A 164 7.25 -2.55 16.07
C ASP A 164 7.92 -1.17 15.82
N LEU A 165 9.07 -1.15 15.14
CA LEU A 165 9.92 0.03 14.96
C LEU A 165 10.42 0.66 16.28
N GLY A 166 10.26 -0.05 17.40
CA GLY A 166 10.63 0.36 18.75
C GLY A 166 9.68 1.37 19.41
N PHE A 167 8.53 1.67 18.82
CA PHE A 167 7.52 2.55 19.43
C PHE A 167 6.07 2.11 19.23
N ALA A 168 5.78 1.22 18.28
CA ALA A 168 4.41 0.81 17.98
C ALA A 168 3.96 -0.35 18.88
N GLU A 169 2.66 -0.41 19.17
CA GLU A 169 2.03 -1.60 19.74
C GLU A 169 1.43 -2.45 18.62
N VAL A 170 1.92 -3.68 18.45
CA VAL A 170 1.61 -4.57 17.32
C VAL A 170 1.10 -5.91 17.84
N ASP A 171 0.04 -6.43 17.22
CA ASP A 171 -0.51 -7.73 17.58
C ASP A 171 0.47 -8.85 17.20
N ASP A 172 0.69 -9.78 18.12
CA ASP A 172 1.60 -10.92 17.91
C ASP A 172 1.27 -11.70 16.64
N GLU A 173 -0.02 -11.88 16.33
CA GLU A 173 -0.45 -12.59 15.11
C GLU A 173 -0.01 -11.86 13.83
N GLN A 174 -0.04 -10.52 13.80
CA GLN A 174 0.45 -9.74 12.66
C GLN A 174 1.98 -9.90 12.50
N VAL A 175 2.71 -9.88 13.63
CA VAL A 175 4.16 -10.10 13.66
C VAL A 175 4.50 -11.49 13.13
N GLU A 176 3.86 -12.54 13.66
CA GLU A 176 4.13 -13.93 13.29
C GLU A 176 3.89 -14.19 11.80
N ILE A 177 2.76 -13.72 11.27
CA ILE A 177 2.40 -13.93 9.86
C ILE A 177 3.37 -13.19 8.94
N ALA A 178 3.64 -11.91 9.22
CA ALA A 178 4.57 -11.12 8.42
C ALA A 178 6.02 -11.65 8.51
N TRP A 179 6.46 -12.11 9.68
CA TRP A 179 7.77 -12.75 9.87
C TRP A 179 7.92 -14.01 9.02
N ARG A 180 6.91 -14.90 9.04
CA ARG A 180 6.91 -16.12 8.22
C ARG A 180 6.96 -15.78 6.73
N ALA A 181 6.19 -14.80 6.27
CA ALA A 181 6.21 -14.36 4.88
C ALA A 181 7.55 -13.76 4.46
N ALA A 182 8.29 -13.15 5.38
CA ALA A 182 9.61 -12.58 5.13
C ALA A 182 10.74 -13.62 5.02
N ALA A 183 10.48 -14.91 5.28
CA ALA A 183 11.50 -15.96 5.28
C ALA A 183 12.38 -16.02 4.01
N PRO A 184 11.85 -15.83 2.77
CA PRO A 184 12.68 -15.80 1.56
C PRO A 184 13.75 -14.70 1.55
N LEU A 185 13.51 -13.60 2.27
CA LEU A 185 14.44 -12.46 2.39
C LEU A 185 15.47 -12.65 3.51
N ARG A 186 15.33 -13.71 4.32
CA ARG A 186 16.25 -14.06 5.42
C ARG A 186 16.61 -12.87 6.33
N PRO A 187 15.61 -12.09 6.80
CA PRO A 187 15.93 -10.87 7.53
C PRO A 187 16.57 -11.16 8.88
N ARG A 188 17.53 -10.31 9.28
CA ARG A 188 18.14 -10.38 10.62
C ARG A 188 17.37 -9.46 11.59
N PRO A 189 16.88 -9.95 12.74
CA PRO A 189 16.29 -9.09 13.76
C PRO A 189 17.30 -8.06 14.26
N VAL A 190 16.85 -6.82 14.47
CA VAL A 190 17.66 -5.73 15.01
C VAL A 190 16.93 -5.00 16.14
N PRO A 191 17.63 -4.52 17.18
CA PRO A 191 17.04 -3.69 18.21
C PRO A 191 16.88 -2.24 17.70
N LEU A 192 15.94 -2.05 16.76
CA LEU A 192 15.64 -0.73 16.20
C LEU A 192 14.71 0.05 17.13
N VAL A 193 15.09 1.29 17.46
CA VAL A 193 14.25 2.22 18.20
C VAL A 193 14.16 3.53 17.43
N LEU A 194 13.04 3.74 16.73
CA LEU A 194 12.74 5.01 16.10
C LEU A 194 12.03 5.92 17.11
N ARG A 195 12.26 7.23 16.99
CA ARG A 195 11.43 8.22 17.68
C ARG A 195 10.00 8.13 17.13
N ASP A 196 9.01 8.10 18.02
CA ASP A 196 7.60 8.21 17.63
C ASP A 196 7.41 9.52 16.82
N PRO A 197 6.98 9.42 15.55
CA PRO A 197 6.86 10.58 14.67
C PRO A 197 5.62 11.43 14.95
N ALA A 198 4.80 11.12 15.96
CA ALA A 198 3.58 11.87 16.28
C ALA A 198 3.83 13.38 16.40
N GLU A 199 4.87 13.80 17.12
CA GLU A 199 5.17 15.22 17.30
C GLU A 199 5.48 15.92 15.97
N ASP A 200 6.35 15.31 15.15
CA ASP A 200 6.72 15.84 13.84
C ASP A 200 5.53 15.83 12.87
N TRP A 201 4.68 14.81 12.96
CA TRP A 201 3.46 14.69 12.17
C TRP A 201 2.51 15.87 12.39
N TYR A 202 2.19 16.16 13.66
CA TYR A 202 1.30 17.25 14.05
C TYR A 202 1.91 18.63 13.80
N ALA A 203 3.24 18.74 13.91
CA ALA A 203 3.97 19.97 13.58
C ALA A 203 4.26 20.14 12.08
N HIS A 204 3.85 19.17 11.24
CA HIS A 204 4.12 19.15 9.79
C HIS A 204 5.62 19.21 9.44
N ARG A 205 6.47 18.62 10.27
CA ARG A 205 7.91 18.51 10.03
C ARG A 205 8.20 17.22 9.26
N CYS A 206 8.90 17.35 8.15
CA CYS A 206 9.41 16.24 7.34
C CYS A 206 10.91 16.45 7.14
N GLY A 207 11.66 15.37 6.98
CA GLY A 207 13.10 15.46 6.79
C GLY A 207 13.83 14.16 7.10
N PRO A 208 15.18 14.18 7.00
CA PRO A 208 16.02 13.03 7.29
C PRO A 208 15.74 12.46 8.68
N ASN A 209 15.91 11.14 8.81
CA ASN A 209 15.78 10.46 10.09
C ASN A 209 17.12 9.77 10.36
N PRO A 210 17.97 10.31 11.27
CA PRO A 210 19.32 9.80 11.49
C PRO A 210 19.38 8.30 11.82
N ALA A 211 18.39 7.77 12.54
CA ALA A 211 18.33 6.34 12.87
C ALA A 211 18.03 5.47 11.64
N LEU A 212 17.20 5.95 10.72
CA LEU A 212 16.99 5.28 9.43
C LEU A 212 18.21 5.43 8.52
N ASP A 213 18.84 6.61 8.50
CA ASP A 213 20.05 6.86 7.70
C ASP A 213 21.17 5.91 8.13
N GLU A 214 21.47 5.80 9.44
CA GLU A 214 22.44 4.86 10.01
C GLU A 214 22.08 3.39 9.71
N LEU A 215 20.81 3.01 9.88
CA LEU A 215 20.35 1.65 9.58
C LEU A 215 20.68 1.27 8.13
N PHE A 216 20.32 2.16 7.20
CA PHE A 216 20.49 1.96 5.77
C PHE A 216 21.93 2.10 5.27
N GLU A 217 22.90 2.44 6.12
CA GLU A 217 24.33 2.25 5.79
C GLU A 217 24.70 0.77 5.72
N THR A 218 23.96 -0.10 6.43
CA THR A 218 24.35 -1.51 6.65
C THR A 218 23.37 -2.54 6.06
N THR A 219 22.23 -2.10 5.54
CA THR A 219 21.19 -2.97 4.97
C THR A 219 20.49 -2.30 3.79
N ASP A 220 19.86 -3.08 2.91
CA ASP A 220 19.05 -2.56 1.81
C ASP A 220 17.59 -2.33 2.24
N LEU A 221 17.06 -3.24 3.07
CA LEU A 221 15.66 -3.25 3.48
C LEU A 221 15.49 -3.29 5.00
N LEU A 222 14.50 -2.52 5.48
CA LEU A 222 13.86 -2.70 6.78
C LEU A 222 12.50 -3.37 6.56
N LEU A 223 12.29 -4.51 7.21
CA LEU A 223 11.05 -5.27 7.20
C LEU A 223 10.31 -5.16 8.54
N THR A 224 8.98 -5.07 8.46
CA THR A 224 8.08 -4.97 9.62
C THR A 224 6.64 -5.31 9.18
N PRO A 225 5.68 -5.63 10.06
CA PRO A 225 4.28 -5.69 9.66
C PRO A 225 3.79 -4.38 9.03
N ALA A 226 2.89 -4.45 8.06
CA ALA A 226 2.38 -3.25 7.39
C ALA A 226 1.35 -2.49 8.24
N THR A 227 0.66 -3.19 9.14
CA THR A 227 -0.35 -2.64 10.04
C THR A 227 -0.20 -3.25 11.42
N PRO A 228 -0.48 -2.49 12.49
CA PRO A 228 -0.30 -2.99 13.85
C PRO A 228 -1.33 -4.08 14.22
N GLY A 229 -2.51 -4.06 13.60
CA GLY A 229 -3.59 -5.02 13.83
C GLY A 229 -4.45 -5.26 12.59
N PRO A 230 -5.44 -6.15 12.70
CA PRO A 230 -6.34 -6.48 11.60
C PRO A 230 -7.28 -5.32 11.24
N PRO A 231 -7.95 -5.39 10.08
CA PRO A 231 -8.98 -4.43 9.71
C PRO A 231 -10.05 -4.31 10.81
N HIS A 232 -10.32 -3.09 11.26
CA HIS A 232 -11.37 -2.80 12.24
C HIS A 232 -12.76 -2.65 11.56
N GLY A 233 -13.82 -2.56 12.36
CA GLY A 233 -15.18 -2.27 11.87
C GLY A 233 -15.36 -0.82 11.41
N HIS A 234 -16.45 -0.49 10.73
CA HIS A 234 -16.65 0.88 10.19
C HIS A 234 -16.80 1.97 11.26
N ASP A 235 -17.06 1.60 12.51
CA ASP A 235 -17.15 2.50 13.67
C ASP A 235 -15.79 3.07 14.13
N GLY A 236 -14.69 2.61 13.53
CA GLY A 236 -13.35 3.14 13.75
C GLY A 236 -12.40 2.19 14.48
N PRO A 237 -11.11 2.56 14.60
CA PRO A 237 -10.07 1.72 15.20
C PRO A 237 -10.08 1.72 16.74
N GLY A 238 -11.04 2.38 17.39
CA GLY A 238 -10.96 2.66 18.82
C GLY A 238 -9.76 3.55 19.14
N ALA A 239 -8.97 3.15 20.13
CA ALA A 239 -7.79 3.91 20.59
C ALA A 239 -6.51 3.65 19.78
N ARG A 240 -6.50 2.67 18.87
CA ARG A 240 -5.28 2.23 18.17
C ARG A 240 -4.91 3.14 17.01
N VAL A 241 -3.63 3.49 16.92
CA VAL A 241 -3.07 4.27 15.81
C VAL A 241 -2.69 3.36 14.64
N ASN A 242 -3.55 3.26 13.63
CA ASN A 242 -3.30 2.41 12.46
C ASN A 242 -2.05 2.78 11.66
N THR A 243 -1.58 4.03 11.77
CA THR A 243 -0.45 4.57 11.01
C THR A 243 0.90 4.33 11.70
N ALA A 244 0.93 3.71 12.88
CA ALA A 244 2.12 3.58 13.71
C ALA A 244 3.30 2.97 12.94
N LEU A 245 3.04 1.97 12.09
CA LEU A 245 4.09 1.30 11.31
C LEU A 245 4.38 1.98 9.96
N THR A 246 3.67 3.04 9.58
CA THR A 246 3.73 3.57 8.20
C THR A 246 4.19 5.02 8.10
N TRP A 247 3.78 5.88 9.04
CA TRP A 247 3.96 7.34 8.96
C TRP A 247 5.41 7.83 9.05
N ALA A 248 6.31 7.11 9.72
CA ALA A 248 7.73 7.46 9.79
C ALA A 248 8.36 7.51 8.37
N PHE A 249 7.89 6.66 7.47
CA PHE A 249 8.37 6.57 6.08
C PHE A 249 7.72 7.62 5.15
N ASN A 250 6.64 8.27 5.59
CA ASN A 250 6.14 9.48 4.94
C ASN A 250 6.96 10.70 5.33
N LEU A 251 7.25 10.86 6.64
CA LEU A 251 8.01 12.00 7.13
C LEU A 251 9.46 11.97 6.65
N SER A 252 10.06 10.79 6.57
CA SER A 252 11.43 10.60 6.10
C SER A 252 11.57 10.49 4.59
N GLY A 253 10.48 10.32 3.84
CA GLY A 253 10.52 10.24 2.37
C GLY A 253 10.86 8.88 1.77
N HIS A 254 11.29 7.90 2.58
CA HIS A 254 11.70 6.57 2.13
C HIS A 254 10.62 5.82 1.34
N PRO A 255 10.94 5.17 0.21
CA PRO A 255 9.99 4.32 -0.49
C PRO A 255 9.64 3.09 0.36
N ALA A 256 8.38 2.65 0.27
CA ALA A 256 7.90 1.50 1.03
C ALA A 256 6.81 0.76 0.28
N ILE A 257 6.76 -0.57 0.41
CA ILE A 257 5.75 -1.43 -0.18
C ILE A 257 5.08 -2.29 0.90
N SER A 258 3.76 -2.44 0.81
CA SER A 258 3.02 -3.49 1.52
C SER A 258 2.86 -4.69 0.57
N ILE A 259 3.27 -5.87 1.04
CA ILE A 259 3.26 -7.15 0.32
C ILE A 259 2.32 -8.10 1.06
N PRO A 260 1.39 -8.78 0.39
CA PRO A 260 0.54 -9.78 1.03
C PRO A 260 1.35 -10.88 1.72
N ALA A 261 1.09 -11.10 3.01
CA ALA A 261 1.85 -12.02 3.87
C ALA A 261 1.07 -13.28 4.27
N GLY A 262 -0.25 -13.31 4.04
CA GLY A 262 -1.13 -14.40 4.44
C GLY A 262 -2.43 -13.88 5.01
N PHE A 263 -3.10 -14.71 5.81
CA PHE A 263 -4.36 -14.40 6.47
C PHE A 263 -4.25 -14.69 7.96
N ASP A 264 -4.91 -13.86 8.77
CA ASP A 264 -5.08 -14.11 10.19
C ASP A 264 -6.10 -15.23 10.48
N SER A 265 -6.25 -15.57 11.76
CA SER A 265 -7.22 -16.57 12.24
C SER A 265 -8.67 -16.23 11.95
N ALA A 266 -8.99 -14.96 11.65
CA ALA A 266 -10.31 -14.50 11.22
C ALA A 266 -10.49 -14.51 9.69
N GLY A 267 -9.48 -14.93 8.93
CA GLY A 267 -9.49 -14.97 7.46
C GLY A 267 -9.30 -13.60 6.82
N LEU A 268 -8.76 -12.61 7.53
CA LEU A 268 -8.46 -11.28 6.99
C LEU A 268 -6.99 -11.19 6.54
N PRO A 269 -6.70 -10.48 5.43
CA PRO A 269 -5.33 -10.36 4.95
C PRO A 269 -4.39 -9.63 5.92
N VAL A 270 -3.15 -10.10 5.94
CA VAL A 270 -2.02 -9.46 6.64
C VAL A 270 -0.98 -8.99 5.63
N GLY A 271 -0.34 -7.84 5.89
CA GLY A 271 0.71 -7.29 5.04
C GLY A 271 2.08 -7.32 5.70
N LEU A 272 3.10 -7.71 4.94
CA LEU A 272 4.51 -7.46 5.21
C LEU A 272 4.89 -6.12 4.57
N GLN A 273 5.44 -5.20 5.34
CA GLN A 273 6.00 -3.97 4.81
C GLN A 273 7.52 -4.10 4.62
N ALA A 274 7.99 -3.74 3.43
CA ALA A 274 9.40 -3.52 3.15
C ALA A 274 9.65 -2.04 2.86
N VAL A 275 10.69 -1.50 3.49
CA VAL A 275 11.13 -0.11 3.32
C VAL A 275 12.56 -0.13 2.79
N ALA A 276 12.81 0.63 1.73
CA ALA A 276 14.14 0.72 1.12
C ALA A 276 14.72 2.12 1.29
N ARG A 277 16.02 2.23 1.00
CA ARG A 277 16.70 3.51 0.79
C ARG A 277 16.00 4.38 -0.26
N HIS A 278 16.18 5.69 -0.17
CA HIS A 278 15.69 6.64 -1.17
C HIS A 278 16.16 6.25 -2.59
N GLY A 279 15.23 6.21 -3.54
CA GLY A 279 15.49 5.86 -4.95
C GLY A 279 15.77 4.38 -5.21
N ARG A 280 15.53 3.50 -4.23
CA ARG A 280 15.79 2.06 -4.31
C ARG A 280 14.52 1.22 -4.43
N GLU A 281 13.52 1.74 -5.15
CA GLU A 281 12.27 1.02 -5.43
C GLU A 281 12.48 -0.34 -6.12
N ALA A 282 13.58 -0.51 -6.86
CA ALA A 282 13.96 -1.81 -7.43
C ALA A 282 14.16 -2.90 -6.37
N ASP A 283 14.66 -2.56 -5.18
CA ASP A 283 14.83 -3.49 -4.06
C ASP A 283 13.46 -3.88 -3.46
N LEU A 284 12.46 -3.00 -3.56
CA LEU A 284 11.09 -3.31 -3.16
C LEU A 284 10.39 -4.26 -4.14
N VAL A 285 10.68 -4.13 -5.45
CA VAL A 285 10.24 -5.10 -6.46
C VAL A 285 10.89 -6.46 -6.21
N ALA A 286 12.20 -6.48 -5.90
CA ALA A 286 12.91 -7.70 -5.54
C ALA A 286 12.27 -8.38 -4.32
N ALA A 287 11.95 -7.60 -3.28
CA ALA A 287 11.28 -8.08 -2.09
C ALA A 287 9.91 -8.71 -2.41
N ALA A 288 9.10 -8.02 -3.20
CA ALA A 288 7.79 -8.53 -3.62
C ALA A 288 7.90 -9.84 -4.41
N ARG A 289 8.87 -9.96 -5.34
CA ARG A 289 9.12 -11.19 -6.10
C ARG A 289 9.55 -12.34 -5.18
N ALA A 290 10.45 -12.08 -4.23
CA ALA A 290 10.93 -13.11 -3.31
C ALA A 290 9.82 -13.65 -2.41
N VAL A 291 8.92 -12.76 -1.93
CA VAL A 291 7.83 -13.13 -1.02
C VAL A 291 6.67 -13.81 -1.75
N LEU A 292 6.26 -13.30 -2.92
CA LEU A 292 5.11 -13.84 -3.67
C LEU A 292 5.46 -14.98 -4.62
N GLY A 293 6.74 -15.16 -4.96
CA GLY A 293 7.19 -16.11 -5.97
C GLY A 293 6.54 -15.85 -7.34
N THR A 294 6.06 -16.90 -7.99
CA THR A 294 5.33 -16.82 -9.28
C THR A 294 3.82 -16.67 -9.11
N THR A 295 3.31 -16.62 -7.88
CA THR A 295 1.88 -16.59 -7.59
C THR A 295 1.40 -15.18 -7.32
N SER A 296 0.41 -14.72 -8.08
CA SER A 296 -0.33 -13.51 -7.70
C SER A 296 -1.14 -13.77 -6.43
N PRO A 297 -1.35 -12.75 -5.57
CA PRO A 297 -2.27 -12.84 -4.44
C PRO A 297 -3.66 -13.34 -4.89
N PRO A 298 -4.39 -14.09 -4.06
CA PRO A 298 -5.73 -14.59 -4.42
C PRO A 298 -6.71 -13.43 -4.67
N LEU A 299 -7.68 -13.64 -5.57
CA LEU A 299 -8.78 -12.68 -5.74
C LEU A 299 -9.66 -12.75 -4.51
N ALA A 300 -10.03 -11.58 -3.99
CA ALA A 300 -11.01 -11.53 -2.94
C ALA A 300 -12.37 -11.96 -3.51
N SER A 301 -13.03 -12.92 -2.87
CA SER A 301 -14.40 -13.29 -3.19
C SER A 301 -15.28 -13.10 -1.95
N ILE A 302 -16.29 -12.26 -2.07
CA ILE A 302 -17.39 -12.25 -1.11
C ILE A 302 -18.10 -13.60 -1.26
N GLY A 303 -18.04 -14.44 -0.23
CA GLY A 303 -18.86 -15.66 -0.14
C GLY A 303 -20.35 -15.35 -0.14
#